data_AF-A0A7S0G8Y4-F1
#
_entry.id   AF-A0A7S0G8Y4-F1
#
_cell.length_a   1.000
_cell.length_b   1.000
_cell.length_c   1.000
_cell.angle_alpha   90.00
_cell.angle_beta   90.00
_cell.angle_gamma   90.00
#
_symmetry.space_group_name_H-M   'P 1'
#
loop_
_entity.id
_entity.type
_entity.pdbx_description
1 polymer ?
#
loop_
_entity_poly.entity_id
_entity_poly.type
_entity_poly.pdbx_seq_one_letter_code
_entity_poly.pdbx_strand_id
1 'polypeptide(L)'
;MIAFILETCKKSMDPDDPYARVYVIIDFQGISKFNADLRKVAAFARVIAKYPERVVGVGVNADLVTMVMWAFLSPLLDKRTRDRMTIFGSNFKPFLEEHIGLDQIGPTLGGNRMEEYPPMSTQTAQKFKWNPTV
;
A
#
# COMPACT_ATOMS: atom_id res chain seq x y z
N MET A 1 -12.27 -0.48 -4.77
CA MET A 1 -11.45 0.74 -4.57
C MET A 1 -9.97 0.50 -4.88
N ILE A 2 -9.24 -0.34 -4.13
CA ILE A 2 -7.78 -0.58 -4.35
C ILE A 2 -7.45 -1.00 -5.80
N ALA A 3 -8.22 -1.91 -6.39
CA ALA A 3 -8.00 -2.34 -7.78
C ALA A 3 -8.15 -1.22 -8.81
N PHE A 4 -9.10 -0.32 -8.60
CA PHE A 4 -9.30 0.83 -9.46
C PHE A 4 -8.14 1.82 -9.36
N ILE A 5 -7.65 2.08 -8.13
CA ILE A 5 -6.50 2.95 -7.88
C ILE A 5 -5.26 2.36 -8.57
N LEU A 6 -5.00 1.06 -8.38
CA LEU A 6 -3.85 0.38 -8.97
C LEU A 6 -3.89 0.36 -10.50
N GLU A 7 -5.05 0.11 -11.11
CA GLU A 7 -5.20 0.21 -12.57
C GLU A 7 -4.98 1.65 -13.08
N THR A 8 -5.40 2.65 -12.30
CA THR A 8 -5.15 4.06 -12.63
C THR A 8 -3.66 4.39 -12.56
N CYS A 9 -2.97 3.99 -11.48
CA CYS A 9 -1.53 4.17 -11.32
C CYS A 9 -0.75 3.48 -12.44
N LYS A 10 -1.19 2.28 -12.85
CA LYS A 10 -0.61 1.53 -13.96
C LYS A 10 -0.76 2.25 -15.30
N LYS A 11 -1.90 2.91 -15.55
CA LYS A 11 -2.12 3.68 -16.79
C LYS A 11 -1.33 4.99 -16.82
N SER A 12 -1.05 5.59 -15.66
CA SER A 12 -0.22 6.79 -15.56
C SER A 12 1.28 6.50 -15.58
N MET A 13 1.69 5.23 -15.52
CA MET A 13 3.08 4.84 -15.58
C MET A 13 3.62 4.91 -17.01
N ASP A 14 4.83 5.42 -17.14
CA ASP A 14 5.59 5.31 -18.37
C ASP A 14 5.86 3.82 -18.68
N PRO A 15 5.36 3.28 -19.82
CA PRO A 15 5.58 1.89 -20.18
C PRO A 15 7.07 1.57 -20.40
N ASP A 16 7.85 2.55 -20.85
CA ASP A 16 9.25 2.41 -21.26
C ASP A 16 10.23 2.58 -20.10
N ASP A 17 9.77 3.05 -18.94
CA ASP A 17 10.57 3.06 -17.72
C ASP A 17 10.51 1.68 -17.02
N PRO A 18 11.62 0.90 -17.03
CA PRO A 18 11.67 -0.40 -16.39
C PRO A 18 11.72 -0.29 -14.85
N TYR A 19 12.00 0.89 -14.30
CA TYR A 19 12.10 1.15 -12.87
C TYR A 19 10.81 1.71 -12.28
N ALA A 20 9.83 2.06 -13.11
CA ALA A 20 8.55 2.55 -12.65
C ALA A 20 7.83 1.50 -11.77
N ARG A 21 7.52 1.87 -10.53
CA ARG A 21 6.83 1.02 -9.55
C ARG A 21 5.65 1.74 -8.92
N VAL A 22 4.67 0.95 -8.49
CA VAL A 22 3.56 1.42 -7.67
C VAL A 22 3.74 0.87 -6.26
N TYR A 23 3.89 1.76 -5.29
CA TYR A 23 3.97 1.40 -3.88
C TYR A 23 2.59 1.49 -3.24
N VAL A 24 2.14 0.39 -2.62
CA VAL A 24 0.92 0.36 -1.81
C VAL A 24 1.34 0.37 -0.35
N ILE A 25 1.12 1.49 0.32
CA ILE A 25 1.44 1.65 1.74
C ILE A 25 0.19 1.36 2.57
N ILE A 26 0.29 0.45 3.54
CA ILE A 26 -0.72 0.21 4.56
C ILE A 26 -0.15 0.65 5.91
N ASP A 27 -0.81 1.63 6.51
CA ASP A 27 -0.54 2.06 7.87
C ASP A 27 -1.29 1.17 8.86
N PHE A 28 -0.54 0.45 9.69
CA PHE A 28 -1.08 -0.43 10.74
C PHE A 28 -1.29 0.32 12.07
N GLN A 29 -1.04 1.62 12.15
CA GLN A 29 -1.27 2.40 13.36
C GLN A 29 -2.72 2.27 13.84
N GLY A 30 -2.89 1.96 15.12
CA GLY A 30 -4.22 1.79 15.74
C GLY A 30 -4.90 0.44 15.47
N ILE A 31 -4.29 -0.46 14.69
CA ILE A 31 -4.72 -1.85 14.61
C ILE A 31 -4.35 -2.52 15.96
N SER A 32 -5.36 -2.72 16.81
CA SER A 32 -5.21 -3.24 18.18
C SER A 32 -4.49 -4.60 18.22
N LYS A 33 -3.65 -4.80 19.26
CA LYS A 33 -2.93 -6.04 19.60
C LYS A 33 -3.84 -7.30 19.68
N PHE A 34 -5.15 -7.12 19.88
CA PHE A 34 -6.14 -8.21 19.95
C PHE A 34 -7.01 -8.34 18.68
N ASN A 35 -6.94 -7.36 17.77
CA ASN A 35 -7.65 -7.33 16.48
C ASN A 35 -6.67 -7.19 15.30
N ALA A 36 -5.42 -7.60 15.48
CA ALA A 36 -4.49 -7.85 14.37
C ALA A 36 -5.10 -8.99 13.54
N ASP A 37 -5.96 -8.59 12.61
CA ASP A 37 -6.81 -9.51 11.88
C ASP A 37 -5.93 -10.21 10.85
N LEU A 38 -5.65 -11.49 11.09
CA LEU A 38 -4.97 -12.38 10.15
C LEU A 38 -5.56 -12.23 8.74
N ARG A 39 -6.87 -11.95 8.64
CA ARG A 39 -7.57 -11.72 7.38
C ARG A 39 -7.15 -10.42 6.71
N LYS A 40 -6.82 -9.35 7.44
CA LYS A 40 -6.32 -8.08 6.87
C LYS A 40 -4.90 -8.24 6.31
N VAL A 41 -4.00 -8.89 7.05
CA VAL A 41 -2.64 -9.17 6.56
C VAL A 41 -2.69 -10.13 5.36
N ALA A 42 -3.52 -11.17 5.42
CA ALA A 42 -3.74 -12.08 4.30
C ALA A 42 -4.43 -11.39 3.11
N ALA A 43 -5.39 -10.48 3.35
CA ALA A 43 -6.03 -9.71 2.29
C ALA A 43 -5.03 -8.78 1.61
N PHE A 44 -4.15 -8.13 2.36
CA PHE A 44 -3.07 -7.32 1.80
C PHE A 44 -2.16 -8.16 0.90
N ALA A 45 -1.71 -9.31 1.39
CA ALA A 45 -0.89 -10.23 0.59
C ALA A 45 -1.60 -10.70 -0.68
N ARG A 46 -2.89 -11.05 -0.58
CA ARG A 46 -3.70 -11.44 -1.76
C ARG A 46 -3.91 -10.32 -2.76
N VAL A 47 -4.02 -9.07 -2.28
CA VAL A 47 -4.07 -7.90 -3.16
C VAL A 47 -2.77 -7.84 -3.93
N ILE A 48 -1.61 -7.77 -3.27
CA ILE A 48 -0.30 -7.67 -3.95
C ILE A 48 -0.04 -8.84 -4.89
N ALA A 49 -0.42 -10.06 -4.49
CA ALA A 49 -0.28 -11.27 -5.32
C ALA A 49 -1.00 -11.17 -6.68
N LYS A 50 -2.12 -10.43 -6.74
CA LYS A 50 -2.93 -10.29 -7.95
C LYS A 50 -2.41 -9.24 -8.94
N TYR A 51 -1.44 -8.40 -8.55
CA TYR A 51 -0.93 -7.33 -9.42
C TYR A 51 0.42 -7.64 -10.07
N PRO A 52 0.74 -6.99 -11.20
CA PRO A 52 1.98 -7.20 -11.96
C PRO A 52 3.25 -6.96 -11.13
N GLU A 53 4.41 -7.34 -11.68
CA GLU A 53 5.73 -7.25 -10.99
C GLU A 53 6.07 -5.87 -10.47
N ARG A 54 5.48 -4.83 -11.07
CA ARG A 54 5.75 -3.42 -10.75
C ARG A 54 5.04 -2.93 -9.48
N VAL A 55 4.21 -3.74 -8.81
CA VAL A 55 3.54 -3.36 -7.55
C VAL A 55 4.31 -3.90 -6.34
N VAL A 56 4.61 -3.00 -5.39
CA VAL A 56 5.32 -3.29 -4.13
C VAL A 56 4.41 -2.97 -2.95
N GLY A 57 4.29 -3.90 -2.00
CA GLY A 57 3.50 -3.71 -0.78
C GLY A 57 4.38 -3.29 0.40
N VAL A 58 4.02 -2.21 1.08
CA VAL A 58 4.74 -1.71 2.26
C VAL A 58 3.78 -1.60 3.44
N GLY A 59 4.04 -2.35 4.50
CA GLY A 59 3.37 -2.18 5.79
C GLY A 59 4.18 -1.27 6.70
N VAL A 60 3.56 -0.26 7.32
CA VAL A 60 4.21 0.67 8.25
C VAL A 60 3.47 0.74 9.58
N ASN A 61 4.14 1.19 10.64
CA ASN A 61 3.61 1.23 12.00
C ASN A 61 3.07 -0.13 12.48
N ALA A 62 3.63 -1.25 12.01
CA ALA A 62 3.21 -2.57 12.45
C ALA A 62 3.64 -2.80 13.90
N ASP A 63 2.71 -3.26 14.73
CA ASP A 63 3.03 -3.69 16.09
C ASP A 63 3.72 -5.06 16.09
N LEU A 64 4.25 -5.46 17.25
CA LEU A 64 4.96 -6.73 17.40
C LEU A 64 4.10 -7.93 16.99
N VAL A 65 2.80 -7.89 17.31
CA VAL A 65 1.85 -8.97 16.97
C VAL A 65 1.71 -9.10 15.45
N THR A 66 1.54 -7.99 14.74
CA THR A 66 1.42 -7.96 13.28
C THR A 66 2.71 -8.45 12.61
N MET A 67 3.87 -8.05 13.11
CA MET A 67 5.16 -8.52 12.59
C MET A 67 5.32 -10.03 12.78
N VAL A 68 4.97 -10.56 13.96
CA VAL A 68 5.00 -12.00 14.24
C VAL A 68 4.03 -12.74 13.32
N MET A 69 2.81 -12.26 13.16
CA MET A 69 1.84 -12.85 12.24
C MET A 69 2.33 -12.87 10.79
N TRP A 70 2.98 -11.80 10.33
CA TRP A 70 3.59 -11.77 9.01
C TRP A 70 4.70 -12.81 8.87
N ALA A 71 5.52 -13.02 9.89
CA ALA A 71 6.55 -14.07 9.87
C ALA A 71 5.93 -15.48 9.72
N PHE A 72 4.74 -15.72 10.25
CA PHE A 72 4.01 -16.97 10.07
C PHE A 72 3.28 -17.07 8.71
N LEU A 73 2.76 -15.97 8.18
CA LEU A 73 1.99 -15.96 6.93
C LEU A 73 2.86 -15.89 5.67
N SER A 74 3.96 -15.14 5.72
CA SER A 74 4.81 -14.88 4.57
C SER A 74 5.40 -16.14 3.90
N PRO A 75 5.71 -17.25 4.61
CA PRO A 75 6.14 -18.49 3.97
C PRO A 75 5.03 -19.20 3.17
N LEU A 76 3.75 -18.90 3.45
CA LEU A 76 2.61 -19.45 2.71
C LEU A 76 2.34 -18.69 1.39
N LEU A 77 3.03 -17.57 1.17
CA LEU A 77 2.96 -16.81 -0.06
C LEU A 77 3.95 -17.35 -1.07
N ASP A 78 3.62 -17.21 -2.35
CA ASP A 78 4.59 -17.49 -3.40
C ASP A 78 5.79 -16.54 -3.27
N LYS A 79 6.98 -17.03 -3.63
CA LYS A 79 8.25 -16.30 -3.48
C LYS A 79 8.17 -14.90 -4.11
N ARG A 80 7.55 -14.78 -5.28
CA ARG A 80 7.44 -13.51 -6.02
C ARG A 80 6.57 -12.49 -5.29
N THR A 81 5.47 -12.89 -4.66
CA THR A 81 4.66 -11.99 -3.82
C THR A 81 5.41 -11.62 -2.55
N ARG A 82 6.01 -12.60 -1.87
CA ARG A 82 6.75 -12.38 -0.63
C ARG A 82 7.89 -11.38 -0.82
N ASP A 83 8.69 -11.55 -1.87
CA ASP A 83 9.87 -10.70 -2.13
C ASP A 83 9.48 -9.26 -2.54
N ARG A 84 8.20 -9.01 -2.86
CA ARG A 84 7.63 -7.67 -3.17
C ARG A 84 6.94 -7.01 -1.97
N MET A 85 6.96 -7.64 -0.81
CA MET A 85 6.28 -7.15 0.39
C MET A 85 7.26 -6.94 1.52
N THR A 86 7.20 -5.75 2.12
CA THR A 86 8.02 -5.41 3.29
C THR A 86 7.14 -4.86 4.39
N ILE A 87 7.33 -5.32 5.61
CA ILE A 87 6.60 -4.82 6.79
C ILE A 87 7.60 -4.24 7.77
N PHE A 88 7.33 -3.02 8.20
CA PHE A 88 8.12 -2.26 9.14
C PHE A 88 7.31 -1.95 10.41
N GLY A 89 8.01 -1.89 11.53
CA GLY A 89 7.50 -1.30 12.75
C GLY A 89 7.52 0.23 12.65
N SER A 90 8.30 0.88 13.52
CA SER A 90 8.47 2.34 13.52
C SER A 90 9.59 2.86 12.60
N ASN A 91 10.42 1.96 12.04
CA ASN A 91 11.65 2.29 11.33
C ASN A 91 11.51 2.32 9.79
N PHE A 92 10.34 2.69 9.26
CA PHE A 92 10.05 2.69 7.83
C PHE A 92 10.54 3.94 7.08
N LYS A 93 10.79 5.05 7.78
CA LYS A 93 11.07 6.35 7.14
C LYS A 93 12.25 6.33 6.16
N PRO A 94 13.42 5.72 6.48
CA PRO A 94 14.53 5.68 5.53
C PRO A 94 14.18 4.94 4.24
N PHE A 95 13.41 3.85 4.34
CA PHE A 95 12.96 3.09 3.18
C PHE A 95 12.03 3.94 2.29
N LEU A 96 11.08 4.64 2.90
CA LEU A 96 10.15 5.51 2.18
C LEU A 96 10.87 6.66 1.46
N GLU A 97 11.84 7.29 2.11
CA GLU A 97 12.65 8.36 1.52
C GLU A 97 13.48 7.85 0.32
N GLU A 98 14.16 6.71 0.48
CA GLU A 98 15.01 6.13 -0.57
C GLU A 98 14.22 5.63 -1.79
N HIS A 99 13.04 5.04 -1.57
CA HIS A 99 12.34 4.31 -2.63
C HIS A 99 11.16 5.07 -3.27
N ILE A 100 10.59 6.05 -2.57
CA ILE A 100 9.38 6.76 -2.99
C ILE A 100 9.64 8.28 -3.03
N GLY A 101 10.45 8.79 -2.11
CA GLY A 101 10.69 10.21 -1.92
C GLY A 101 9.63 10.88 -1.06
N LEU A 102 10.06 11.75 -0.14
CA LEU A 102 9.17 12.39 0.84
C LEU A 102 8.12 13.31 0.19
N ASP A 103 8.41 13.85 -0.99
CA ASP A 103 7.50 14.75 -1.71
C ASP A 103 6.28 14.04 -2.30
N GLN A 104 6.30 12.71 -2.37
CA GLN A 104 5.16 11.90 -2.82
C GLN A 104 4.29 11.37 -1.68
N ILE A 105 4.75 11.53 -0.43
CA ILE A 105 4.17 10.92 0.77
C ILE A 105 3.49 11.99 1.62
N GLY A 106 2.33 11.67 2.19
CA GLY A 106 1.60 12.58 3.06
C GLY A 106 2.27 12.84 4.43
N PRO A 107 1.94 13.94 5.11
CA PRO A 107 2.49 14.29 6.42
C PRO A 107 2.30 13.21 7.49
N THR A 108 1.22 12.43 7.41
CA THR A 108 0.93 11.33 8.35
C THR A 108 2.01 10.26 8.38
N LEU A 109 2.73 10.08 7.27
CA LEU A 109 3.84 9.13 7.15
C LEU A 109 5.22 9.82 7.17
N GLY A 110 5.25 11.13 7.45
CA GLY A 110 6.47 11.93 7.53
C GLY A 110 6.95 12.52 6.21
N GLY A 111 6.10 12.58 5.18
CA GLY A 111 6.41 13.27 3.92
C GLY A 111 5.87 14.70 3.84
N ASN A 112 6.06 15.34 2.69
CA ASN A 112 5.75 16.75 2.45
C ASN A 112 4.47 16.97 1.61
N ARG A 113 3.85 15.90 1.12
CA ARG A 113 2.73 15.99 0.17
C ARG A 113 1.41 16.35 0.84
N MET A 114 0.95 17.58 0.64
CA MET A 114 -0.34 18.04 1.20
C MET A 114 -1.57 17.58 0.41
N GLU A 115 -1.40 17.18 -0.86
CA GLU A 115 -2.51 16.75 -1.73
C GLU A 115 -2.90 15.28 -1.50
N GLU A 116 -4.20 15.02 -1.31
CA GLU A 116 -4.75 13.67 -1.17
C GLU A 116 -4.70 12.91 -2.51
N TYR A 117 -4.33 11.62 -2.47
CA TYR A 117 -4.27 10.74 -3.65
C TYR A 117 -5.54 9.88 -3.78
N PRO A 118 -6.06 9.64 -4.99
CA PRO A 118 -5.62 10.19 -6.28
C PRO A 118 -5.89 11.70 -6.36
N PRO A 119 -5.06 12.47 -7.08
CA PRO A 119 -5.39 13.86 -7.37
C PRO A 119 -6.75 13.84 -8.04
N MET A 120 -7.77 14.34 -7.34
CA MET A 120 -9.11 14.41 -7.89
C MET A 120 -9.10 15.43 -9.02
N SER A 121 -8.74 15.01 -10.24
CA SER A 121 -9.16 15.74 -11.41
C SER A 121 -10.68 15.82 -11.32
N THR A 122 -11.22 17.03 -11.44
CA THR A 122 -12.61 17.41 -11.16
C THR A 122 -13.66 16.54 -11.88
N GLN A 123 -13.27 15.74 -12.88
CA GLN A 123 -14.12 14.80 -13.60
C GLN A 123 -14.37 13.44 -12.89
N THR A 124 -13.48 12.98 -12.02
CA THR A 124 -13.63 11.66 -11.36
C THR A 124 -14.54 11.75 -10.12
N ALA A 125 -14.53 12.88 -9.41
CA ALA A 125 -15.37 13.13 -8.24
C ALA A 125 -16.87 13.19 -8.57
N GLN A 126 -17.25 13.67 -9.77
CA GLN A 126 -18.66 13.74 -10.19
C GLN A 126 -19.28 12.37 -10.48
N LYS A 127 -18.50 11.38 -10.93
CA LYS A 127 -18.98 10.00 -11.12
C LYS A 127 -19.15 9.24 -9.82
N PHE A 128 -18.60 9.73 -8.71
CA PHE A 128 -18.57 9.04 -7.42
C PHE A 128 -19.33 9.82 -6.33
N LYS A 129 -20.44 10.48 -6.68
CA LYS A 129 -21.48 10.72 -5.69
C LYS A 129 -22.12 9.37 -5.36
N TRP A 130 -21.60 8.72 -4.32
CA TRP A 130 -22.24 7.56 -3.69
C TRP A 130 -23.67 7.96 -3.28
N ASN A 131 -24.66 7.28 -3.84
CA ASN A 131 -26.05 7.45 -3.45
C ASN A 131 -26.34 6.40 -2.35
N PRO A 132 -26.70 6.79 -1.11
CA PRO A 132 -26.85 5.86 0.01
C PRO A 132 -28.02 4.87 -0.08
N THR A 133 -28.70 4.75 -1.21
CA THR A 133 -29.93 3.99 -1.36
C THR A 133 -29.87 3.17 -2.63
N VAL A 134 -29.46 1.90 -2.51
CA VAL A 134 -30.31 0.67 -2.50
C VAL A 134 -29.50 -0.46 -1.90
#